data_AF-A0A6N6VSM2-F1
#
_entry.id   AF-A0A6N6VSM2-F1
#
_cell.length_a   1.000
_cell.length_b   1.000
_cell.length_c   1.000
_cell.angle_alpha   90.00
_cell.angle_beta   90.00
_cell.angle_gamma   90.00
#
_symmetry.space_group_name_H-M   'P 1'
#
loop_
_entity.id
_entity.type
_entity.pdbx_description
1 polymer ?
#
loop_
_entity_poly.entity_id
_entity_poly.type
_entity_poly.pdbx_seq_one_letter_code
_entity_poly.pdbx_strand_id
1 'polypeptide(L)'
;MNILKIFSLVSLISYTNISYSQTKTNVACTSSQNYKIWRWAKDPSGKRVEVTGYWKLHKEKKIDYAPKYFFITTEEEIERIKQFCGPNDYIQAADSWYSNWYRFAYVINDKPFEIEIEPGFWGWHDKGILQEKYFD
;
A
#
# COMPACT_ATOMS: atom_id res chain seq x y z
N MET A 1 -33.40 -53.91 -21.29
CA MET A 1 -34.21 -52.69 -21.06
C MET A 1 -33.38 -51.72 -20.24
N ASN A 2 -33.33 -50.46 -20.66
CA ASN A 2 -32.13 -49.62 -20.66
C ASN A 2 -31.65 -49.10 -19.30
N ILE A 3 -30.32 -49.14 -19.15
CA ILE A 3 -29.51 -48.56 -18.09
C ILE A 3 -29.73 -47.04 -18.07
N LEU A 4 -30.19 -46.52 -16.92
CA LEU A 4 -30.31 -45.08 -16.66
C LEU A 4 -28.96 -44.40 -16.93
N LYS A 5 -28.91 -43.55 -17.96
CA LYS A 5 -27.80 -42.63 -18.20
C LYS A 5 -27.82 -41.54 -17.12
N ILE A 6 -27.04 -41.72 -16.08
CA ILE A 6 -26.73 -40.65 -15.13
C ILE A 6 -25.76 -39.71 -15.84
N PHE A 7 -26.29 -38.63 -16.39
CA PHE A 7 -25.51 -37.48 -16.83
C PHE A 7 -24.92 -36.81 -15.59
N SER A 8 -23.69 -37.20 -15.21
CA SER A 8 -22.88 -36.40 -14.29
C SER A 8 -22.45 -35.13 -15.01
N LEU A 9 -23.30 -34.10 -14.90
CA LEU A 9 -22.93 -32.72 -15.23
C LEU A 9 -21.96 -32.23 -14.15
N VAL A 10 -20.67 -32.49 -14.35
CA VAL A 10 -19.61 -31.91 -13.52
C VAL A 10 -19.54 -30.41 -13.87
N SER A 11 -20.33 -29.61 -13.17
CA SER A 11 -20.17 -28.15 -13.16
C SER A 11 -18.84 -27.85 -12.47
N LEU A 12 -17.78 -27.64 -13.26
CA LEU A 12 -16.59 -26.96 -12.80
C LEU A 12 -16.97 -25.52 -12.43
N ILE A 13 -17.31 -25.32 -11.16
CA ILE A 13 -17.37 -24.00 -10.55
C ILE A 13 -15.94 -23.45 -10.59
N SER A 14 -15.63 -22.70 -11.64
CA SER A 14 -14.39 -21.98 -11.75
C SER A 14 -14.45 -20.85 -10.73
N TYR A 15 -13.91 -21.10 -9.53
CA TYR A 15 -13.60 -20.05 -8.58
C TYR A 15 -12.55 -19.15 -9.23
N THR A 16 -13.00 -18.07 -9.86
CA THR A 16 -12.13 -17.00 -10.29
C THR A 16 -11.66 -16.30 -9.03
N ASN A 17 -10.52 -16.75 -8.50
CA ASN A 17 -9.79 -15.96 -7.52
C ASN A 17 -9.44 -14.64 -8.19
N ILE A 18 -10.13 -13.57 -7.82
CA ILE A 18 -9.75 -12.20 -8.17
C ILE A 18 -8.43 -11.94 -7.43
N SER A 19 -7.33 -12.38 -8.02
CA SER A 19 -6.00 -12.07 -7.54
C SER A 19 -5.67 -10.66 -8.00
N TYR A 20 -5.60 -9.70 -7.08
CA TYR A 20 -4.96 -8.43 -7.39
C TYR A 20 -3.52 -8.73 -7.82
N SER A 21 -3.08 -8.13 -8.94
CA SER A 21 -1.70 -8.28 -9.38
C SER A 21 -0.79 -7.65 -8.34
N GLN A 22 -0.02 -8.49 -7.64
CA GLN A 22 1.00 -8.02 -6.73
C GLN A 22 2.02 -7.19 -7.52
N THR A 23 2.40 -6.05 -6.93
CA THR A 23 3.40 -5.12 -7.44
C THR A 23 4.33 -4.75 -6.29
N LYS A 24 5.40 -4.02 -6.60
CA LYS A 24 6.24 -3.38 -5.61
C LYS A 24 6.07 -1.87 -5.63
N THR A 25 6.35 -1.23 -4.51
CA THR A 25 6.52 0.23 -4.40
C THR A 25 7.66 0.53 -3.42
N ASN A 26 8.22 1.74 -3.48
CA ASN A 26 9.20 2.17 -2.49
C ASN A 26 8.51 2.81 -1.29
N VAL A 27 9.20 2.81 -0.16
CA VAL A 27 8.77 3.49 1.06
C VAL A 27 9.51 4.79 1.22
N ALA A 28 8.78 5.86 1.44
CA ALA A 28 9.36 7.12 1.88
C ALA A 28 8.73 7.58 3.20
N CYS A 29 9.60 8.17 4.03
CA CYS A 29 9.29 8.67 5.35
C CYS A 29 9.04 10.17 5.24
N THR A 30 7.84 10.61 5.57
CA THR A 30 7.46 12.02 5.54
C THR A 30 7.24 12.52 6.96
N SER A 31 7.80 13.68 7.32
CA SER A 31 7.58 14.28 8.63
C SER A 31 6.09 14.53 8.87
N SER A 32 5.58 14.09 10.03
CA SER A 32 4.18 14.33 10.42
C SER A 32 3.79 15.81 10.52
N GLN A 33 4.76 16.71 10.66
CA GLN A 33 4.54 18.15 10.77
C GLN A 33 4.57 18.85 9.40
N ASN A 34 5.30 18.31 8.43
CA ASN A 34 5.49 18.95 7.13
C ASN A 34 5.82 17.91 6.05
N TYR A 35 4.84 17.67 5.17
CA TYR A 35 4.97 16.73 4.05
C TYR A 35 6.12 17.05 3.08
N LYS A 36 6.61 18.30 3.05
CA LYS A 36 7.75 18.70 2.22
C LYS A 36 9.08 18.16 2.74
N ILE A 37 9.13 17.76 4.01
CA ILE A 37 10.29 17.11 4.63
C ILE A 37 10.08 15.60 4.50
N TRP A 38 10.87 14.99 3.63
CA TRP A 38 10.80 13.56 3.40
C TRP A 38 12.15 12.97 3.01
N ARG A 39 12.27 11.67 3.19
CA ARG A 39 13.42 10.87 2.72
C ARG A 39 12.96 9.49 2.30
N TRP A 40 13.73 8.84 1.44
CA TRP A 40 13.53 7.40 1.22
C TRP A 40 13.84 6.63 2.49
N ALA A 41 13.03 5.61 2.80
CA ALA A 41 13.44 4.60 3.75
C ALA A 41 14.60 3.81 3.15
N LYS A 42 15.69 3.68 3.91
CA LYS A 42 16.87 2.91 3.52
C LYS A 42 17.10 1.78 4.52
N ASP A 43 17.48 0.62 4.02
CA ASP A 43 17.92 -0.51 4.85
C ASP A 43 19.34 -0.25 5.39
N PRO A 44 19.88 -1.11 6.29
CA PRO A 44 21.24 -0.95 6.82
C PRO A 44 22.35 -0.98 5.77
N SER A 45 22.08 -1.47 4.56
CA SER A 45 23.01 -1.44 3.42
C SER A 45 22.92 -0.15 2.60
N GLY A 46 22.02 0.75 2.96
CA GLY A 46 21.77 2.02 2.26
C GLY A 46 20.85 1.89 1.06
N LYS A 47 20.26 0.71 0.79
CA LYS A 47 19.33 0.50 -0.32
C LYS A 47 17.93 0.93 0.04
N ARG A 48 17.16 1.40 -0.94
CA ARG A 48 15.74 1.77 -0.73
C ARG A 48 14.94 0.55 -0.31
N VAL A 49 14.05 0.75 0.65
CA VAL A 49 13.12 -0.28 1.10
C VAL A 49 11.96 -0.38 0.10
N GLU A 50 11.78 -1.57 -0.45
CA GLU A 50 10.64 -1.94 -1.27
C GLU A 50 9.62 -2.75 -0.46
N VAL A 51 8.35 -2.63 -0.83
CA VAL A 51 7.23 -3.39 -0.24
C VAL A 51 6.47 -4.06 -1.35
N THR A 52 6.08 -5.32 -1.14
CA THR A 52 5.20 -6.05 -2.05
C THR A 52 3.76 -5.92 -1.59
N GLY A 53 2.85 -5.66 -2.52
CA GLY A 53 1.45 -5.40 -2.23
C GLY A 53 0.67 -5.10 -3.50
N TYR A 54 -0.44 -4.39 -3.39
CA TYR A 54 -1.24 -4.02 -4.56
C TYR A 54 -1.93 -2.67 -4.38
N TRP A 55 -2.13 -1.98 -5.50
CA TRP A 55 -2.88 -0.73 -5.52
C TRP A 55 -4.37 -1.00 -5.44
N LYS A 56 -5.05 -0.34 -4.50
CA LYS A 56 -6.51 -0.41 -4.36
C LYS A 56 -7.10 0.97 -4.25
N LEU A 57 -8.13 1.22 -5.04
CA LEU A 57 -8.95 2.40 -4.90
C LEU A 57 -9.93 2.19 -3.73
N HIS A 58 -9.90 3.05 -2.72
CA HIS A 58 -10.76 2.95 -1.54
C HIS A 58 -11.30 4.33 -1.14
N LYS A 59 -12.45 4.35 -0.47
CA LYS A 59 -13.13 5.58 -0.04
C LYS A 59 -13.08 5.69 1.48
N GLU A 60 -12.36 6.68 1.98
CA GLU A 60 -12.23 6.93 3.41
C GLU A 60 -13.52 7.59 3.92
N LYS A 61 -14.37 6.81 4.61
CA LYS A 61 -15.73 7.20 5.02
C LYS A 61 -15.82 8.54 5.76
N LYS A 62 -14.75 9.00 6.41
CA LYS A 62 -14.75 10.14 7.33
C LYS A 62 -14.20 11.45 6.76
N ILE A 63 -13.45 11.43 5.66
CA ILE A 63 -12.61 12.58 5.26
C ILE A 63 -12.88 13.03 3.82
N ASP A 64 -13.27 12.13 2.91
CA ASP A 64 -13.31 12.46 1.49
C ASP A 64 -14.43 11.75 0.73
N TYR A 65 -15.11 12.48 -0.16
CA TYR A 65 -16.10 11.91 -1.08
C TYR A 65 -15.42 11.28 -2.31
N ALA A 66 -14.19 11.65 -2.62
CA ALA A 66 -13.43 11.08 -3.72
C ALA A 66 -12.68 9.82 -3.29
N PRO A 67 -12.76 8.73 -4.06
CA PRO A 67 -11.96 7.54 -3.80
C PRO A 67 -10.48 7.84 -4.08
N LYS A 68 -9.58 7.32 -3.23
CA LYS A 68 -8.13 7.49 -3.32
C LYS A 68 -7.43 6.15 -3.48
N TYR A 69 -6.24 6.18 -4.08
CA TYR A 69 -5.40 4.99 -4.17
C TYR A 69 -4.61 4.80 -2.87
N PHE A 70 -4.60 3.55 -2.42
CA PHE A 70 -3.81 3.08 -1.30
C PHE A 70 -2.93 1.92 -1.79
N PHE A 71 -1.75 1.80 -1.21
CA PHE A 71 -0.93 0.61 -1.41
C PHE A 71 -1.23 -0.37 -0.27
N ILE A 72 -1.86 -1.49 -0.60
CA ILE A 72 -2.26 -2.51 0.37
C ILE A 72 -1.15 -3.54 0.50
N THR A 73 -0.69 -3.78 1.72
CA THR A 73 0.26 -4.84 2.08
C THR A 73 -0.20 -5.57 3.36
N THR A 74 0.63 -6.43 3.95
CA THR A 74 0.30 -7.12 5.21
C THR A 74 0.63 -6.26 6.43
N GLU A 75 0.00 -6.56 7.56
CA GLU A 75 0.29 -5.88 8.82
C GLU A 75 1.76 -6.05 9.23
N GLU A 76 2.33 -7.25 9.05
CA GLU A 76 3.75 -7.48 9.38
C GLU A 76 4.69 -6.63 8.51
N GLU A 77 4.35 -6.43 7.23
CA GLU A 77 5.13 -5.56 6.36
C GLU A 77 5.04 -4.09 6.78
N ILE A 78 3.88 -3.64 7.25
CA ILE A 78 3.72 -2.30 7.82
C ILE A 78 4.62 -2.12 9.05
N GLU A 79 4.60 -3.08 9.97
CA GLU A 79 5.46 -3.05 11.16
C GLU A 79 6.95 -3.05 10.79
N ARG A 80 7.34 -3.90 9.83
CA ARG A 80 8.72 -3.96 9.33
C ARG A 80 9.17 -2.62 8.76
N ILE A 81 8.36 -1.97 7.91
CA ILE A 81 8.82 -0.76 7.23
C ILE A 81 8.84 0.49 8.12
N LYS A 82 7.98 0.54 9.16
CA LYS A 82 8.00 1.62 10.15
C LYS A 82 9.36 1.75 10.84
N GLN A 83 10.10 0.64 10.98
CA GLN A 83 11.42 0.63 11.61
C GLN A 83 12.49 1.42 10.83
N PHE A 84 12.30 1.66 9.54
CA PHE A 84 13.24 2.45 8.72
C PHE A 84 12.90 3.96 8.68
N CYS A 85 11.79 4.35 9.29
CA CYS A 85 11.35 5.73 9.44
C CYS A 85 11.60 6.26 10.85
N GLY A 86 11.65 7.58 11.02
CA GLY A 86 11.74 8.18 12.35
C GLY A 86 10.47 7.92 13.16
N PRO A 87 10.53 7.99 14.51
CA PRO A 87 9.40 7.67 15.39
C PRO A 87 8.16 8.55 15.17
N ASN A 88 8.31 9.70 14.53
CA ASN A 88 7.24 10.65 14.24
C ASN A 88 7.01 10.84 12.74
N ASP A 89 7.62 10.02 11.89
CA ASP A 89 7.44 10.08 10.45
C ASP A 89 6.30 9.17 10.01
N TYR A 90 5.55 9.60 9.00
CA TYR A 90 4.58 8.76 8.32
C TYR A 90 5.26 7.97 7.20
N ILE A 91 4.88 6.70 7.08
CA ILE A 91 5.26 5.85 5.95
C ILE A 91 4.34 6.13 4.76
N GLN A 92 4.92 6.36 3.58
CA GLN A 92 4.18 6.62 2.36
C GLN A 92 4.72 5.80 1.20
N ALA A 93 3.80 5.26 0.40
CA ALA A 93 4.07 4.55 -0.83
C ALA A 93 4.35 5.56 -1.95
N ALA A 94 5.48 5.39 -2.63
CA ALA A 94 5.86 6.20 -3.77
C ALA A 94 6.75 5.40 -4.72
N ASP A 95 6.45 5.44 -6.01
CA ASP A 95 7.23 4.70 -7.02
C ASP A 95 8.48 5.49 -7.45
N SER A 96 8.45 6.81 -7.33
CA SER A 96 9.59 7.66 -7.66
C SER A 96 9.50 9.01 -6.97
N TRP A 97 10.53 9.83 -7.13
CA TRP A 97 10.54 11.20 -6.65
C TRP A 97 9.51 12.12 -7.34
N TYR A 98 9.00 11.71 -8.50
CA TYR A 98 7.95 12.41 -9.23
C TYR A 98 6.55 11.87 -8.96
N SER A 99 6.42 10.72 -8.31
CA SER A 99 5.11 10.09 -8.10
C SER A 99 4.30 10.87 -7.07
N ASN A 100 2.99 10.64 -7.09
CA ASN A 100 2.15 10.98 -5.95
C ASN A 100 2.65 10.27 -4.70
N TRP A 101 2.37 10.90 -3.56
CA TRP A 101 2.48 10.31 -2.24
C TRP A 101 1.16 9.61 -1.92
N TYR A 102 1.23 8.31 -1.66
CA TYR A 102 0.08 7.49 -1.30
C TYR A 102 0.25 6.92 0.10
N ARG A 103 -0.87 6.72 0.79
CA ARG A 103 -0.88 6.07 2.10
C ARG A 103 -0.82 4.55 1.94
N PHE A 104 -0.08 3.93 2.83
CA PHE A 104 -0.18 2.48 3.03
C PHE A 104 -1.49 2.13 3.74
N ALA A 105 -1.96 0.92 3.50
CA ALA A 105 -3.01 0.30 4.28
C ALA A 105 -2.78 -1.21 4.34
N TYR A 106 -3.43 -1.88 5.28
CA TYR A 106 -3.37 -3.33 5.41
C TYR A 106 -4.74 -3.91 5.71
N VAL A 107 -4.91 -5.19 5.41
CA VAL A 107 -6.15 -5.91 5.69
C VAL A 107 -6.12 -6.37 7.14
N ILE A 108 -7.21 -6.14 7.87
CA ILE A 108 -7.35 -6.65 9.24
C ILE A 108 -7.59 -8.16 9.13
N ASN A 109 -6.75 -8.98 9.80
CA ASN A 109 -6.70 -10.44 9.64
C ASN A 109 -8.08 -11.13 9.73
N ASP A 110 -9.01 -10.59 10.52
CA ASP A 110 -10.36 -11.16 10.73
C ASP A 110 -11.45 -10.56 9.81
N LYS A 111 -11.10 -9.60 8.94
CA LYS A 111 -12.06 -8.86 8.10
C LYS A 111 -11.46 -8.53 6.73
N PRO A 112 -11.53 -9.44 5.74
CA PRO A 112 -10.86 -9.29 4.44
C PRO A 112 -11.35 -8.11 3.59
N PHE A 113 -12.48 -7.49 3.95
CA PHE A 113 -13.06 -6.34 3.28
C PHE A 113 -12.81 -5.01 4.00
N GLU A 114 -12.30 -5.05 5.23
CA GLU A 114 -11.92 -3.88 5.99
C GLU A 114 -10.41 -3.68 5.88
N ILE A 115 -9.99 -2.45 5.59
CA ILE A 115 -8.59 -2.07 5.60
C ILE A 115 -8.37 -1.06 6.71
N GLU A 116 -7.22 -1.16 7.36
CA GLU A 116 -6.70 -0.12 8.23
C GLU A 116 -5.74 0.75 7.43
N ILE A 117 -5.91 2.07 7.55
CA ILE A 117 -5.17 3.04 6.76
C ILE A 117 -4.14 3.72 7.66
N GLU A 118 -2.88 3.59 7.30
CA GLU A 118 -1.78 4.27 7.98
C GLU A 118 -1.88 5.79 7.83
N PRO A 119 -1.56 6.60 8.85
CA PRO A 119 -1.57 8.06 8.72
C PRO A 119 -0.59 8.52 7.64
N GLY A 120 -0.87 9.68 7.04
CA GLY A 120 -0.03 10.21 5.97
C GLY A 120 -0.72 11.33 5.22
N PHE A 121 0.01 11.90 4.25
CA PHE A 121 -0.49 12.97 3.41
C PHE A 121 -1.09 12.43 2.11
N TRP A 122 -1.83 13.29 1.40
CA TRP A 122 -2.43 12.99 0.12
C TRP A 122 -1.92 13.97 -0.95
N GLY A 123 -1.36 13.47 -2.06
CA GLY A 123 -1.17 14.25 -3.29
C GLY A 123 -0.02 15.30 -3.32
N TRP A 124 -0.01 16.12 -4.38
CA TRP A 124 1.11 16.46 -5.29
C TRP A 124 1.94 17.75 -5.05
N HIS A 125 3.17 17.76 -5.59
CA HIS A 125 3.94 18.82 -6.32
C HIS A 125 3.80 20.33 -6.02
N ASP A 126 3.66 20.76 -4.77
CA ASP A 126 4.18 22.10 -4.43
C ASP A 126 5.69 22.00 -4.28
N LYS A 127 6.40 21.91 -5.43
CA LYS A 127 7.87 21.90 -5.60
C LYS A 127 8.58 21.94 -4.25
N GLY A 128 8.66 20.78 -3.60
CA GLY A 128 9.38 20.61 -2.35
C GLY A 128 10.85 20.74 -2.68
N ILE A 129 11.32 21.99 -2.81
CA ILE A 129 12.71 22.39 -2.70
C ILE A 129 13.10 22.06 -1.27
N LEU A 130 13.22 20.80 -0.90
CA LEU A 130 14.06 20.33 0.19
C LEU A 130 14.36 18.87 -0.12
N GLN A 131 15.42 18.76 -0.92
CA GLN A 131 16.21 17.57 -1.22
C GLN A 131 16.50 16.78 0.05
N GLU A 132 16.87 15.52 -0.14
CA GLU A 132 17.52 14.53 0.73
C GLU A 132 18.68 15.07 1.64
N LYS A 133 18.94 16.38 1.64
CA LYS A 133 20.15 17.09 2.04
C LYS A 133 20.30 17.44 3.52
N TYR A 134 19.43 16.94 4.40
CA TYR A 134 19.54 17.23 5.84
C TYR A 134 19.72 16.00 6.74
N PHE A 135 19.85 14.79 6.17
CA PHE A 135 19.93 13.56 6.95
C PHE A 135 21.04 12.59 6.52
N ASP A 136 22.00 13.04 5.71
CA ASP A 136 23.30 12.35 5.53
C ASP A 136 24.32 12.93 6.52
#